data_AF-A0A936KF20-F1
#
_entry.id   AF-A0A936KF20-F1
#
_cell.length_a   1.000
_cell.length_b   1.000
_cell.length_c   1.000
_cell.angle_alpha   90.00
_cell.angle_beta   90.00
_cell.angle_gamma   90.00
#
_symmetry.space_group_name_H-M   'P 1'
#
loop_
_entity.id
_entity.type
_entity.pdbx_description
1 polymer ?
#
loop_
_entity_poly.entity_id
_entity_poly.type
_entity_poly.pdbx_seq_one_letter_code
_entity_poly.pdbx_strand_id
1 'polypeptide(L)'
;MTHRIRAYLFVPLLLLTLSALLFAGCATVYEGKLDSTLFLRSPASLDTNVNAQIAVVADVALTQFKYEREKRGQPRLVIPVGQVVEAAACAAMSDVFGRSVVQYSSPEAAVEANRSTPQLTLVAPRPVTFELHDESVPFLLPIPYMFLMPISTRQDVRLIVDWQVLGSDGRLLWTKRYDSGDVTLPFKRTDDRDSKLEYYFVHLTHEAAYTLMHQAAQDVRKWFEAERLRERVL
;
A
#
# COMPACT_ATOMS: atom_id res chain seq x y z
N MET A 1 56.22 22.01 -45.78
CA MET A 1 56.26 20.56 -45.45
C MET A 1 55.77 20.40 -44.02
N THR A 2 54.45 20.35 -43.84
CA THR A 2 53.60 19.15 -43.70
C THR A 2 53.36 18.78 -42.23
N HIS A 3 52.39 19.49 -41.65
CA HIS A 3 51.55 19.04 -40.53
C HIS A 3 50.88 17.71 -40.89
N ARG A 4 50.94 16.69 -40.01
CA ARG A 4 49.94 15.60 -39.89
C ARG A 4 50.33 14.59 -38.80
N ILE A 5 50.16 14.94 -37.52
CA ILE A 5 50.06 13.94 -36.44
C ILE A 5 49.04 14.44 -35.40
N ARG A 6 47.76 14.46 -35.75
CA ARG A 6 46.64 14.65 -34.81
C ARG A 6 45.39 14.01 -35.41
N ALA A 7 45.23 12.70 -35.27
CA ALA A 7 43.97 12.04 -35.62
C ALA A 7 43.72 10.70 -34.91
N TYR A 8 44.76 9.99 -34.44
CA TYR A 8 44.59 8.59 -34.05
C TYR A 8 44.33 8.31 -32.56
N LEU A 9 44.38 9.33 -31.69
CA LEU A 9 44.14 9.15 -30.25
C LEU A 9 42.72 9.48 -29.79
N PHE A 10 41.89 10.09 -30.64
CA PHE A 10 40.53 10.48 -30.26
C PHE A 10 39.49 9.37 -30.45
N VAL A 11 39.70 8.45 -31.38
CA VAL A 11 38.75 7.37 -31.70
C VAL A 11 38.61 6.32 -30.57
N PRO A 12 39.69 5.82 -29.93
CA PRO A 12 39.54 4.82 -28.88
C PRO A 12 38.98 5.39 -27.57
N LEU A 13 39.18 6.68 -27.29
CA LEU A 13 38.67 7.34 -26.09
C LEU A 13 37.15 7.59 -26.18
N LEU A 14 36.65 7.91 -27.38
CA LEU A 14 35.22 8.08 -27.66
C LEU A 14 34.45 6.76 -27.65
N LEU A 15 35.09 5.66 -28.09
CA LEU A 15 34.51 4.31 -27.99
C LEU A 15 34.41 3.83 -26.53
N LEU A 16 35.44 4.12 -25.71
CA LEU A 16 35.45 3.74 -24.29
C LEU A 16 34.38 4.47 -23.46
N THR A 17 34.15 5.77 -23.71
CA THR A 17 33.08 6.53 -23.02
C THR A 17 31.69 6.14 -23.49
N LEU A 18 31.51 5.80 -24.78
CA LEU A 18 30.22 5.29 -25.28
C LEU A 18 29.87 3.93 -24.65
N SER A 19 30.85 3.04 -24.47
CA SER A 19 30.65 1.78 -23.75
C SER A 19 30.40 1.97 -22.25
N ALA A 20 31.02 2.96 -21.60
CA ALA A 20 30.76 3.27 -20.20
C ALA A 20 29.35 3.86 -19.96
N LEU A 21 28.82 4.61 -20.93
CA LEU A 21 27.43 5.10 -20.92
C LEU A 21 26.40 4.01 -21.24
N LEU A 22 26.77 2.98 -22.01
CA LEU A 22 25.93 1.80 -22.25
C LEU A 22 25.92 0.80 -21.08
N PHE A 23 26.95 0.85 -20.21
CA PHE A 23 27.01 0.09 -18.95
C PHE A 23 26.60 0.88 -17.72
N ALA A 24 26.18 2.15 -17.87
CA ALA A 24 25.33 2.80 -16.89
C ALA A 24 23.98 2.09 -16.95
N GLY A 25 23.91 0.92 -16.30
CA GLY A 25 22.69 0.15 -16.15
C GLY A 25 21.63 1.11 -15.65
N CYS A 26 20.67 1.43 -16.52
CA CYS A 26 19.39 1.94 -16.09
C CYS A 26 18.89 0.94 -15.07
N ALA A 27 19.07 1.24 -13.79
CA ALA A 27 18.41 0.52 -12.71
C ALA A 27 16.92 0.71 -12.99
N THR A 28 16.30 -0.27 -13.64
CA THR A 28 14.87 -0.25 -13.90
C THR A 28 14.20 -0.28 -12.53
N VAL A 29 13.48 0.77 -12.20
CA VAL A 29 12.65 0.82 -10.98
C VAL A 29 11.24 0.48 -11.39
N TYR A 30 10.64 -0.50 -10.72
CA TYR A 30 9.21 -0.73 -10.80
C TYR A 30 8.55 0.02 -9.64
N GLU A 31 7.80 1.07 -9.99
CA GLU A 31 6.97 1.80 -9.05
C GLU A 31 5.54 1.24 -9.13
N GLY A 32 5.14 0.51 -8.08
CA GLY A 32 3.76 0.14 -7.88
C GLY A 32 2.90 1.40 -7.80
N LYS A 33 1.80 1.43 -8.57
CA LYS A 33 0.88 2.57 -8.56
C LYS A 33 -0.32 2.26 -7.67
N LEU A 34 -0.84 3.30 -7.03
CA LEU A 34 -2.19 3.26 -6.49
C LEU A 34 -3.18 3.05 -7.64
N ASP A 35 -4.00 2.02 -7.53
CA ASP A 35 -5.09 1.75 -8.46
C ASP A 35 -6.36 1.46 -7.66
N SER A 36 -7.27 2.44 -7.65
CA SER A 36 -8.52 2.37 -6.90
C SER A 36 -9.48 1.30 -7.44
N THR A 37 -9.25 0.77 -8.65
CA THR A 37 -10.05 -0.32 -9.20
C THR A 37 -9.72 -1.68 -8.58
N LEU A 38 -8.59 -1.79 -7.88
CA LEU A 38 -8.16 -3.01 -7.20
C LEU A 38 -8.84 -3.22 -5.84
N PHE A 39 -9.60 -2.23 -5.36
CA PHE A 39 -10.38 -2.37 -4.13
C PHE A 39 -11.64 -3.21 -4.40
N LEU A 40 -11.78 -4.33 -3.68
CA LEU A 40 -12.96 -5.21 -3.73
C LEU A 40 -14.16 -4.57 -3.02
N ARG A 41 -14.67 -3.48 -3.59
CA ARG A 41 -15.73 -2.68 -2.99
C ARG A 41 -17.03 -3.47 -2.88
N SER A 42 -17.62 -3.45 -1.70
CA SER A 42 -19.00 -3.90 -1.49
C SER A 42 -19.87 -2.66 -1.44
N PRO A 43 -20.91 -2.55 -2.30
CA PRO A 43 -21.77 -1.38 -2.27
C PRO A 43 -22.40 -1.21 -0.90
N ALA A 44 -22.46 0.05 -0.43
CA ALA A 44 -23.06 0.38 0.85
C ALA A 44 -24.47 -0.23 0.98
N SER A 45 -24.70 -0.95 2.07
CA SER A 45 -26.05 -1.45 2.40
C SER A 45 -26.99 -0.26 2.55
N LEU A 46 -28.13 -0.28 1.84
CA LEU A 46 -29.14 0.79 1.84
C LEU A 46 -29.73 1.13 3.22
N ASP A 47 -29.44 0.31 4.25
CA ASP A 47 -29.84 0.53 5.65
C ASP A 47 -28.86 1.44 6.44
N THR A 48 -27.84 2.03 5.80
CA THR A 48 -26.86 2.93 6.45
C THR A 48 -27.45 4.30 6.80
N ASN A 49 -28.19 4.39 7.90
CA ASN A 49 -28.69 5.66 8.44
C ASN A 49 -27.88 6.14 9.67
N VAL A 50 -26.55 6.01 9.61
CA VAL A 50 -25.65 6.61 10.60
C VAL A 50 -25.30 8.02 10.12
N ASN A 51 -25.96 9.04 10.69
CA ASN A 51 -25.66 10.44 10.39
C ASN A 51 -24.40 10.90 11.15
N ALA A 52 -23.25 10.33 10.82
CA ALA A 52 -21.94 10.77 11.29
C ALA A 52 -21.17 11.37 10.10
N GLN A 53 -20.51 12.51 10.33
CA GLN A 53 -19.62 13.10 9.33
C GLN A 53 -18.19 12.66 9.66
N ILE A 54 -17.58 11.94 8.72
CA ILE A 54 -16.29 11.31 8.92
C ILE A 54 -15.30 11.81 7.90
N ALA A 55 -14.09 12.10 8.38
CA ALA A 55 -12.96 12.47 7.56
C ALA A 55 -11.77 11.54 7.86
N VAL A 56 -11.04 11.16 6.83
CA VAL A 56 -9.78 10.43 6.98
C VAL A 56 -8.65 11.45 7.07
N VAL A 57 -7.83 11.33 8.10
CA VAL A 57 -6.64 12.14 8.29
C VAL A 57 -5.42 11.27 8.05
N ALA A 58 -4.66 11.61 7.02
CA ALA A 58 -3.41 10.94 6.70
C ALA A 58 -2.25 11.80 7.18
N ASP A 59 -1.51 11.32 8.18
CA ASP A 59 -0.30 12.01 8.60
C ASP A 59 0.86 11.81 7.60
N VAL A 60 1.90 12.62 7.78
CA VAL A 60 3.09 12.57 6.90
C VAL A 60 3.78 11.22 6.97
N ALA A 61 3.74 10.55 8.13
CA ALA A 61 4.35 9.25 8.31
C ALA A 61 3.63 8.17 7.49
N LEU A 62 2.29 8.19 7.45
CA LEU A 62 1.50 7.33 6.58
C LEU A 62 1.79 7.62 5.11
N THR A 63 1.63 8.86 4.64
CA THR A 63 1.77 9.19 3.21
C THR A 63 3.15 8.89 2.63
N GLN A 64 4.20 8.98 3.45
CA GLN A 64 5.57 8.67 3.06
C GLN A 64 5.96 7.20 3.24
N PHE A 65 5.09 6.38 3.86
CA PHE A 65 5.38 4.99 4.11
C PHE A 65 5.39 4.20 2.79
N LYS A 66 6.57 3.71 2.42
CA LYS A 66 6.81 2.93 1.21
C LYS A 66 7.55 1.65 1.59
N TYR A 67 7.20 0.57 0.91
CA TYR A 67 7.99 -0.64 0.92
C TYR A 67 8.95 -0.64 -0.25
N GLU A 68 10.21 -0.97 0.00
CA GLU A 68 11.24 -1.04 -1.02
C GLU A 68 11.97 -2.38 -0.94
N ARG A 69 12.08 -3.07 -2.09
CA ARG A 69 12.85 -4.30 -2.23
C ARG A 69 13.81 -4.16 -3.39
N GLU A 70 15.09 -4.37 -3.12
CA GLU A 70 16.13 -4.49 -4.13
C GLU A 70 16.65 -5.92 -4.12
N LYS A 71 16.57 -6.60 -5.27
CA LYS A 71 17.09 -7.96 -5.44
C LYS A 71 18.08 -7.96 -6.60
N ARG A 72 19.24 -8.59 -6.39
CA ARG A 72 20.34 -8.58 -7.35
C ARG A 72 19.89 -9.15 -8.70
N GLY A 73 19.98 -8.33 -9.76
CA GLY A 73 19.57 -8.71 -11.12
C GLY A 73 18.08 -8.53 -11.42
N GLN A 74 17.30 -7.94 -10.51
CA GLN A 74 15.89 -7.59 -10.72
C GLN A 74 15.66 -6.08 -10.55
N PRO A 75 14.60 -5.52 -11.17
CA PRO A 75 14.18 -4.15 -10.93
C PRO A 75 13.96 -3.87 -9.43
N ARG A 76 14.28 -2.66 -8.96
CA ARG A 76 13.91 -2.23 -7.60
C ARG A 76 12.38 -2.10 -7.54
N LEU A 77 11.75 -2.81 -6.60
CA LEU A 77 10.32 -2.74 -6.35
C LEU A 77 10.05 -1.68 -5.28
N VAL A 78 9.21 -0.70 -5.61
CA VAL A 78 8.73 0.33 -4.67
C VAL A 78 7.20 0.26 -4.63
N ILE A 79 6.63 0.00 -3.44
CA ILE A 79 5.18 -0.04 -3.23
C ILE A 79 4.79 1.16 -2.33
N PRO A 80 3.88 2.04 -2.76
CA PRO A 80 3.41 3.18 -1.97
C PRO A 80 2.36 2.74 -0.94
N VAL A 81 2.76 1.89 0.00
CA VAL A 81 1.86 1.24 0.99
C VAL A 81 1.01 2.27 1.73
N GLY A 82 1.59 3.40 2.12
CA GLY A 82 0.89 4.50 2.77
C GLY A 82 -0.30 5.04 1.99
N GLN A 83 -0.07 5.36 0.71
CA GLN A 83 -1.11 5.86 -0.19
C GLN A 83 -2.20 4.81 -0.45
N VAL A 84 -1.82 3.53 -0.52
CA VAL A 84 -2.77 2.42 -0.67
C VAL A 84 -3.64 2.29 0.57
N VAL A 85 -3.06 2.32 1.78
CA VAL A 85 -3.80 2.25 3.06
C VAL A 85 -4.76 3.42 3.21
N GLU A 86 -4.32 4.62 2.88
CA GLU A 86 -5.13 5.83 2.92
C GLU A 86 -6.32 5.79 1.95
N ALA A 87 -6.08 5.42 0.68
CA ALA A 87 -7.13 5.29 -0.31
C ALA A 87 -8.12 4.17 0.06
N ALA A 88 -7.60 3.05 0.58
CA ALA A 88 -8.40 1.95 1.12
C ALA A 88 -9.25 2.40 2.31
N ALA A 89 -8.70 3.22 3.22
CA ALA A 89 -9.45 3.81 4.34
C ALA A 89 -10.61 4.67 3.85
N CYS A 90 -10.36 5.56 2.88
CA CYS A 90 -11.41 6.40 2.30
C CYS A 90 -12.51 5.56 1.63
N ALA A 91 -12.13 4.55 0.84
CA ALA A 91 -13.07 3.65 0.18
C ALA A 91 -13.90 2.85 1.19
N ALA A 92 -13.25 2.19 2.15
CA ALA A 92 -13.89 1.40 3.19
C ALA A 92 -14.86 2.22 4.05
N MET A 93 -14.45 3.42 4.49
CA MET A 93 -15.30 4.30 5.26
C MET A 93 -16.50 4.79 4.42
N SER A 94 -16.27 5.09 3.14
CA SER A 94 -17.37 5.47 2.25
C SER A 94 -18.39 4.33 2.06
N ASP A 95 -17.90 3.09 1.97
CA ASP A 95 -18.74 1.90 1.80
C ASP A 95 -19.52 1.57 3.08
N VAL A 96 -18.90 1.68 4.26
CA VAL A 96 -19.56 1.37 5.55
C VAL A 96 -20.55 2.44 5.99
N PHE A 97 -20.28 3.70 5.71
CA PHE A 97 -21.14 4.82 6.12
C PHE A 97 -22.08 5.32 5.01
N GLY A 98 -21.93 4.84 3.78
CA GLY A 98 -22.80 5.18 2.65
C GLY A 98 -22.70 6.63 2.19
N ARG A 99 -21.56 7.29 2.43
CA ARG A 99 -21.33 8.72 2.10
C ARG A 99 -19.92 8.92 1.59
N SER A 100 -19.71 9.99 0.81
CA SER A 100 -18.36 10.36 0.38
C SER A 100 -17.53 10.79 1.59
N VAL A 101 -16.38 10.16 1.77
CA VAL A 101 -15.41 10.52 2.80
C VAL A 101 -14.29 11.32 2.16
N VAL A 102 -13.97 12.48 2.75
CA VAL A 102 -12.89 13.35 2.28
C VAL A 102 -11.65 13.08 3.11
N GLN A 103 -10.50 13.14 2.43
CA GLN A 103 -9.19 13.02 3.02
C GLN A 103 -8.62 14.40 3.34
N TYR A 104 -7.91 14.49 4.47
CA TYR A 104 -7.13 15.66 4.86
C TYR A 104 -5.72 15.26 5.27
N SER A 105 -4.79 16.19 5.08
CA SER A 105 -3.37 16.03 5.45
C SER A 105 -3.08 16.25 6.94
N SER A 106 -4.02 16.85 7.68
CA SER A 106 -3.89 17.04 9.13
C SER A 106 -5.25 17.16 9.81
N PRO A 107 -5.32 16.88 11.13
CA PRO A 107 -6.55 17.07 11.91
C PRO A 107 -7.04 18.51 11.87
N GLU A 108 -6.13 19.48 11.97
CA GLU A 108 -6.46 20.91 11.99
C GLU A 108 -7.10 21.35 10.67
N ALA A 109 -6.56 20.88 9.53
CA ALA A 109 -7.13 21.16 8.22
C ALA A 109 -8.54 20.56 8.06
N ALA A 110 -8.76 19.35 8.61
CA ALA A 110 -10.06 18.71 8.59
C ALA A 110 -11.10 19.48 9.43
N VAL A 111 -10.72 19.90 10.64
CA VAL A 111 -11.57 20.69 11.54
C VAL A 111 -11.88 22.05 10.93
N GLU A 112 -10.88 22.71 10.34
CA GLU A 112 -11.03 24.00 9.66
C GLU A 112 -12.05 23.94 8.53
N ALA A 113 -11.90 22.95 7.64
CA ALA A 113 -12.79 22.77 6.49
C ALA A 113 -14.22 22.39 6.88
N ASN A 114 -14.41 21.85 8.09
CA ASN A 114 -15.69 21.38 8.60
C ASN A 114 -16.16 22.15 9.84
N ARG A 115 -15.72 23.40 10.04
CA ARG A 115 -16.10 24.25 11.19
C ARG A 115 -17.61 24.37 11.43
N SER A 116 -18.42 24.25 10.37
CA SER A 116 -19.89 24.26 10.44
C SER A 116 -20.52 22.93 10.86
N THR A 117 -19.71 21.89 11.07
CA THR A 117 -20.14 20.54 11.38
C THR A 117 -19.81 20.19 12.82
N PRO A 118 -20.78 20.26 13.76
CA PRO A 118 -20.52 20.09 15.18
C PRO A 118 -20.15 18.66 15.61
N GLN A 119 -20.25 17.66 14.73
CA GLN A 119 -19.97 16.24 15.02
C GLN A 119 -19.03 15.59 13.99
N LEU A 120 -18.00 16.32 13.56
CA LEU A 120 -16.94 15.73 12.75
C LEU A 120 -16.14 14.74 13.58
N THR A 121 -16.01 13.51 13.08
CA THR A 121 -15.07 12.53 13.63
C THR A 121 -13.95 12.28 12.64
N LEU A 122 -12.74 12.30 13.16
CA LEU A 122 -11.54 12.09 12.36
C LEU A 122 -11.06 10.65 12.57
N VAL A 123 -10.74 9.97 11.49
CA VAL A 123 -10.08 8.66 11.55
C VAL A 123 -8.68 8.77 10.98
N ALA A 124 -7.69 8.29 11.72
CA ALA A 124 -6.28 8.39 11.36
C ALA A 124 -5.65 6.99 11.31
N PRO A 125 -5.55 6.38 10.13
CA PRO A 125 -4.69 5.22 9.94
C PRO A 125 -3.22 5.59 10.13
N ARG A 126 -2.45 4.67 10.72
CA ARG A 126 -0.99 4.74 10.80
C ARG A 126 -0.39 3.39 10.46
N PRO A 127 0.45 3.29 9.42
CA PRO A 127 1.07 2.03 9.08
C PRO A 127 2.13 1.72 10.14
N VAL A 128 2.13 0.48 10.63
CA VAL A 128 3.09 0.03 11.63
C VAL A 128 4.12 -0.87 10.99
N THR A 129 3.68 -1.84 10.19
CA THR A 129 4.54 -2.84 9.60
C THR A 129 3.96 -3.31 8.27
N PHE A 130 4.84 -3.53 7.31
CA PHE A 130 4.51 -4.19 6.05
C PHE A 130 5.59 -5.23 5.77
N GLU A 131 5.17 -6.47 5.60
CA GLU A 131 6.03 -7.61 5.33
C GLU A 131 5.62 -8.25 4.02
N LEU A 132 6.61 -8.60 3.21
CA LEU A 132 6.45 -9.29 1.94
C LEU A 132 7.30 -10.55 1.99
N HIS A 133 6.63 -11.69 2.05
CA HIS A 133 7.27 -13.00 2.09
C HIS A 133 7.25 -13.62 0.70
N ASP A 134 8.39 -14.13 0.27
CA ASP A 134 8.61 -14.77 -1.03
C ASP A 134 9.40 -16.05 -0.78
N GLU A 135 8.69 -17.13 -0.45
CA GLU A 135 9.28 -18.42 -0.11
C GLU A 135 9.26 -19.34 -1.34
N SER A 136 10.44 -19.67 -1.85
CA SER A 136 10.59 -20.76 -2.82
C SER A 136 10.55 -22.10 -2.08
N VAL A 137 9.53 -22.92 -2.33
CA VAL A 137 9.46 -24.26 -1.73
C VAL A 137 10.32 -25.22 -2.58
N PRO A 138 11.43 -25.76 -2.06
CA PRO A 138 12.24 -26.71 -2.79
C PRO A 138 11.49 -28.04 -2.90
N PHE A 139 11.31 -28.54 -4.12
CA PHE A 139 10.84 -29.90 -4.34
C PHE A 139 12.03 -30.86 -4.30
N LEU A 140 12.09 -31.70 -3.27
CA LEU A 140 13.08 -32.78 -3.17
C LEU A 140 12.56 -34.00 -3.93
N LEU A 141 12.92 -34.13 -5.21
CA LEU A 141 12.85 -35.43 -5.88
C LEU A 141 14.00 -36.31 -5.37
N PRO A 142 13.76 -37.59 -5.03
CA PRO A 142 14.81 -38.55 -4.70
C PRO A 142 15.53 -39.03 -5.98
N ILE A 143 15.95 -38.10 -6.84
CA ILE A 143 16.68 -38.38 -8.08
C ILE A 143 18.03 -37.67 -7.98
N PRO A 144 19.16 -38.39 -7.90
CA PRO A 144 20.47 -37.86 -7.51
C PRO A 144 21.12 -36.86 -8.51
N TYR A 145 20.44 -36.49 -9.60
CA TYR A 145 20.99 -35.62 -10.65
C TYR A 145 20.00 -34.60 -11.24
N MET A 146 18.79 -34.46 -10.69
CA MET A 146 17.86 -33.43 -11.16
C MET A 146 17.92 -32.22 -10.22
N PHE A 147 18.44 -31.12 -10.75
CA PHE A 147 18.56 -29.82 -10.09
C PHE A 147 17.31 -29.45 -9.28
N LEU A 148 17.53 -28.87 -8.09
CA LEU A 148 16.53 -28.21 -7.26
C LEU A 148 15.81 -27.13 -8.07
N MET A 149 14.74 -27.49 -8.77
CA MET A 149 13.87 -26.52 -9.42
C MET A 149 12.82 -26.07 -8.40
N PRO A 150 12.74 -24.77 -8.09
CA PRO A 150 11.63 -24.26 -7.29
C PRO A 150 10.34 -24.45 -8.10
N ILE A 151 9.44 -25.31 -7.61
CA ILE A 151 8.17 -25.63 -8.28
C ILE A 151 7.08 -24.63 -7.89
N SER A 152 7.19 -24.05 -6.69
CA SER A 152 6.26 -23.03 -6.21
C SER A 152 6.98 -21.95 -5.42
N THR A 153 6.54 -20.71 -5.63
CA THR A 153 6.85 -19.56 -4.80
C THR A 153 5.58 -19.20 -4.05
N ARG A 154 5.60 -19.31 -2.73
CA ARG A 154 4.54 -18.76 -1.87
C ARG A 154 4.83 -17.27 -1.70
N GLN A 155 3.82 -16.45 -2.01
CA GLN A 155 3.92 -15.00 -1.98
C GLN A 155 2.83 -14.46 -1.08
N ASP A 156 3.25 -13.90 0.06
CA ASP A 156 2.36 -13.41 1.09
C ASP A 156 2.65 -11.95 1.40
N VAL A 157 1.59 -11.20 1.66
CA VAL A 157 1.69 -9.84 2.18
C VAL A 157 1.03 -9.81 3.56
N ARG A 158 1.73 -9.21 4.54
CA ARG A 158 1.17 -8.91 5.85
C ARG A 158 1.27 -7.43 6.12
N LEU A 159 0.15 -6.84 6.49
CA LEU A 159 0.01 -5.42 6.77
C LEU A 159 -0.54 -5.25 8.19
N ILE A 160 0.16 -4.43 8.99
CA ILE A 160 -0.27 -4.05 10.34
C ILE A 160 -0.50 -2.54 10.37
N VAL A 161 -1.70 -2.13 10.77
CA VAL A 161 -2.12 -0.73 10.83
C VAL A 161 -2.68 -0.41 12.22
N ASP A 162 -2.20 0.68 12.80
CA ASP A 162 -2.81 1.29 13.97
C ASP A 162 -3.90 2.25 13.51
N TRP A 163 -5.08 2.10 14.07
CA TRP A 163 -6.24 2.92 13.71
C TRP A 163 -6.65 3.78 14.89
N GLN A 164 -6.76 5.08 14.67
CA GLN A 164 -7.15 6.04 15.69
C GLN A 164 -8.43 6.75 15.28
N VAL A 165 -9.32 6.95 16.25
CA VAL A 165 -10.51 7.81 16.12
C VAL A 165 -10.27 9.01 17.01
N LEU A 166 -10.30 10.20 16.42
CA LEU A 166 -10.11 11.47 17.10
C LEU A 166 -11.42 12.27 17.09
N GLY A 167 -11.66 12.99 18.17
CA GLY A 167 -12.72 13.97 18.26
C GLY A 167 -12.44 15.21 17.41
N SER A 168 -13.41 16.10 17.32
CA SER A 168 -13.28 17.39 16.64
C SER A 168 -12.27 18.33 17.30
N ASP A 169 -11.90 18.08 18.55
CA ASP A 169 -10.85 18.77 19.29
C ASP A 169 -9.46 18.10 19.14
N GLY A 170 -9.35 17.07 18.29
CA GLY A 170 -8.13 16.30 18.09
C GLY A 170 -7.80 15.33 19.21
N ARG A 171 -8.66 15.19 20.23
CA ARG A 171 -8.42 14.23 21.32
C ARG A 171 -8.67 12.81 20.83
N LEU A 172 -7.80 11.89 21.25
CA LEU A 172 -7.97 10.47 20.99
C LEU A 172 -9.19 9.93 21.75
N LEU A 173 -10.18 9.45 21.01
CA LEU A 173 -11.39 8.83 21.56
C LEU A 173 -11.27 7.30 21.60
N TRP A 174 -10.64 6.72 20.59
CA TRP A 174 -10.48 5.28 20.48
C TRP A 174 -9.26 4.92 19.62
N THR A 175 -8.63 3.79 19.93
CA THR A 175 -7.52 3.24 19.15
C THR A 175 -7.61 1.72 19.11
N LYS A 176 -7.24 1.13 17.97
CA LYS A 176 -7.12 -0.31 17.82
C LYS A 176 -6.08 -0.66 16.76
N ARG A 177 -5.27 -1.68 17.04
CA ARG A 177 -4.33 -2.26 16.09
C ARG A 177 -5.02 -3.37 15.30
N TYR A 178 -4.79 -3.37 13.99
CA TYR A 178 -5.26 -4.38 13.06
C TYR A 178 -4.08 -5.04 12.35
N ASP A 179 -4.24 -6.33 12.08
CA ASP A 179 -3.26 -7.17 11.41
C ASP A 179 -4.00 -7.99 10.36
N SER A 180 -3.55 -7.95 9.12
CA SER A 180 -4.18 -8.70 8.03
C SER A 180 -3.95 -10.20 8.16
N GLY A 181 -2.96 -10.61 8.97
CA GLY A 181 -2.33 -11.91 8.81
C GLY A 181 -1.65 -12.03 7.44
N ASP A 182 -1.27 -13.26 7.09
CA ASP A 182 -0.68 -13.54 5.80
C ASP A 182 -1.76 -13.61 4.73
N VAL A 183 -1.79 -12.62 3.83
CA VAL A 183 -2.68 -12.62 2.67
C VAL A 183 -1.94 -13.27 1.51
N THR A 184 -2.35 -14.49 1.16
CA THR A 184 -1.77 -15.31 0.08
C THR A 184 -2.75 -15.42 -1.08
N LEU A 185 -2.29 -15.22 -2.32
CA LEU A 185 -3.09 -15.58 -3.50
C LEU A 185 -3.08 -17.11 -3.71
N PRO A 186 -4.21 -17.72 -4.10
CA PRO A 186 -4.22 -19.14 -4.47
C PRO A 186 -3.28 -19.38 -5.65
N PHE A 187 -2.37 -20.34 -5.48
CA PHE A 187 -1.31 -20.75 -6.40
C PHE A 187 -1.70 -20.61 -7.88
N LYS A 188 -1.25 -19.54 -8.54
CA LYS A 188 -1.33 -19.44 -9.99
C LYS A 188 0.06 -19.69 -10.55
N ARG A 189 0.18 -20.72 -11.39
CA ARG A 189 1.41 -21.10 -12.09
C ARG A 189 1.82 -19.91 -12.98
N THR A 190 2.75 -19.09 -12.49
CA THR A 190 3.26 -17.91 -13.20
C THR A 190 4.29 -18.35 -14.23
N ASP A 191 3.82 -18.64 -15.44
CA ASP A 191 4.69 -18.97 -16.59
C ASP A 191 5.41 -17.72 -17.16
N ASP A 192 5.05 -16.50 -16.74
CA ASP A 192 5.80 -15.26 -17.03
C ASP A 192 6.34 -14.70 -15.71
N ARG A 193 7.65 -14.83 -15.49
CA ARG A 193 8.23 -14.95 -14.14
C ARG A 193 8.68 -13.67 -13.44
N ASP A 194 8.82 -12.53 -14.11
CA ASP A 194 9.31 -11.32 -13.42
C ASP A 194 8.28 -10.19 -13.46
N SER A 195 7.91 -9.65 -14.63
CA SER A 195 7.01 -8.48 -14.74
C SER A 195 5.58 -8.64 -14.22
N LYS A 196 5.13 -9.89 -13.98
CA LYS A 196 3.83 -10.15 -13.34
C LYS A 196 3.94 -10.14 -11.82
N LEU A 197 5.11 -10.47 -11.24
CA LEU A 197 5.28 -10.57 -9.79
C LEU A 197 5.10 -9.23 -9.09
N GLU A 198 5.67 -8.15 -9.63
CA GLU A 198 5.50 -6.84 -9.01
C GLU A 198 4.04 -6.38 -9.06
N TYR A 199 3.35 -6.65 -10.17
CA TYR A 199 1.91 -6.40 -10.28
C TYR A 199 1.10 -7.22 -9.25
N TYR A 200 1.47 -8.48 -9.01
CA TYR A 200 0.82 -9.31 -7.99
C TYR A 200 1.00 -8.76 -6.58
N PHE A 201 2.19 -8.28 -6.22
CA PHE A 201 2.41 -7.68 -4.90
C PHE A 201 1.61 -6.39 -4.71
N VAL A 202 1.49 -5.57 -5.75
CA VAL A 202 0.64 -4.38 -5.72
C VAL A 202 -0.82 -4.79 -5.50
N HIS A 203 -1.33 -5.79 -6.23
CA HIS A 203 -2.69 -6.28 -6.06
C HIS A 203 -2.95 -6.82 -4.66
N LEU A 204 -2.08 -7.70 -4.14
CA LEU A 204 -2.15 -8.23 -2.79
C LEU A 204 -2.15 -7.13 -1.73
N THR A 205 -1.34 -6.08 -1.93
CA THR A 205 -1.30 -4.92 -1.03
C THR A 205 -2.64 -4.18 -1.03
N HIS A 206 -3.26 -3.96 -2.20
CA HIS A 206 -4.57 -3.30 -2.29
C HIS A 206 -5.68 -4.14 -1.63
N GLU A 207 -5.66 -5.45 -1.85
CA GLU A 207 -6.63 -6.38 -1.27
C GLU A 207 -6.50 -6.48 0.25
N ALA A 208 -5.28 -6.65 0.76
CA ALA A 208 -4.99 -6.69 2.19
C ALA A 208 -5.37 -5.36 2.87
N ALA A 209 -4.97 -4.23 2.27
CA ALA A 209 -5.31 -2.91 2.79
C ALA A 209 -6.82 -2.70 2.83
N TYR A 210 -7.54 -2.94 1.73
CA TYR A 210 -8.98 -2.73 1.69
C TYR A 210 -9.73 -3.63 2.70
N THR A 211 -9.39 -4.91 2.77
CA THR A 211 -10.02 -5.85 3.72
C THR A 211 -9.84 -5.39 5.17
N LEU A 212 -8.62 -4.99 5.53
CA LEU A 212 -8.27 -4.53 6.86
C LEU A 212 -8.93 -3.20 7.20
N MET A 213 -8.96 -2.26 6.25
CA MET A 213 -9.64 -0.96 6.40
C MET A 213 -11.16 -1.11 6.50
N HIS A 214 -11.75 -2.04 5.75
CA HIS A 214 -13.18 -2.34 5.82
C HIS A 214 -13.56 -2.93 7.17
N GLN A 215 -12.75 -3.84 7.73
CA GLN A 215 -12.93 -4.32 9.09
C GLN A 215 -12.83 -3.17 10.12
N ALA A 216 -11.82 -2.30 9.98
CA ALA A 216 -11.66 -1.15 10.85
C ALA A 216 -12.86 -0.19 10.78
N ALA A 217 -13.36 0.10 9.58
CA ALA A 217 -14.53 0.93 9.35
C ALA A 217 -15.80 0.37 10.01
N GLN A 218 -16.02 -0.95 9.93
CA GLN A 218 -17.13 -1.62 10.60
C GLN A 218 -17.04 -1.51 12.13
N ASP A 219 -15.85 -1.65 12.70
CA ASP A 219 -15.65 -1.52 14.14
C ASP A 219 -15.85 -0.06 14.61
N VAL A 220 -15.41 0.92 13.83
CA VAL A 220 -15.70 2.35 14.08
C VAL A 220 -17.22 2.59 14.08
N ARG A 221 -17.95 2.01 13.12
CA ARG A 221 -19.41 2.10 13.09
C ARG A 221 -20.05 1.53 14.36
N LYS A 222 -19.64 0.33 14.79
CA LYS A 222 -20.15 -0.28 16.04
C LYS A 222 -19.85 0.60 17.26
N TRP A 223 -18.66 1.20 17.30
CA TRP A 223 -18.29 2.13 18.36
C TRP A 223 -19.20 3.37 18.37
N PHE A 224 -19.48 3.98 17.21
CA PHE A 224 -20.42 5.10 17.12
C PHE A 224 -21.83 4.74 17.58
N GLU A 225 -22.33 3.58 17.15
CA GLU A 225 -23.65 3.09 17.55
C GLU A 225 -23.73 2.91 19.07
N ALA A 226 -22.68 2.36 19.69
CA ALA A 226 -22.59 2.21 21.14
C ALA A 226 -22.50 3.56 21.88
N GLU A 227 -21.73 4.51 21.36
CA GLU A 227 -21.57 5.82 22.00
C GLU A 227 -22.86 6.64 21.96
N ARG A 228 -23.58 6.59 20.83
CA ARG A 228 -24.91 7.21 20.69
C ARG A 228 -25.93 6.64 21.67
N LEU A 229 -25.85 5.35 21.99
CA LEU A 229 -26.72 4.74 22.99
C LEU A 229 -26.40 5.25 24.40
N ARG A 230 -25.13 5.50 24.73
CA ARG A 230 -24.73 6.06 26.03
C ARG A 230 -25.25 7.47 26.22
N GLU A 231 -25.14 8.32 25.20
CA GLU A 231 -25.65 9.70 25.24
C GLU A 231 -27.16 9.80 25.47
N ARG A 232 -27.93 8.76 25.10
CA ARG A 232 -29.39 8.73 25.28
C ARG A 232 -29.83 8.28 26.67
N VAL A 233 -28.94 7.67 27.45
CA VAL A 233 -29.24 7.13 28.79
C VAL A 233 -28.89 8.13 29.90
N LEU A 234 -28.06 9.13 29.60
CA LEU A 234 -27.68 10.24 30.47
C LEU A 234 -28.62 11.44 30.28
#